data_AF-A0AAD9GEQ2-F1
#
_entry.id   AF-A0AAD9GEQ2-F1
#
_cell.length_a   1.000
_cell.length_b   1.000
_cell.length_c   1.000
_cell.angle_alpha   90.00
_cell.angle_beta   90.00
_cell.angle_gamma   90.00
#
_symmetry.space_group_name_H-M   'P 1'
#
loop_
_entity.id
_entity.type
_entity.pdbx_description
1 polymer ?
#
loop_
_entity_poly.entity_id
_entity_poly.type
_entity_poly.pdbx_seq_one_letter_code
_entity_poly.pdbx_strand_id
1 'polypeptide(L)'
;MLEADYQGYVLSFDGAAKTSTRLGSCGCILWKLPGWSVLEARGFPLKDVTVNDSEYCGLNYGLRMALEHGIQELVVVGDSRIAIQQAQGLINCNQPNLQRRLAEFESLRTKFQTLKLVHVKREFNQAADYLTSKTLALGEAWQVQDADELTHLQLVSRVQEKLMKPFQLGRESSGIRSTRL
;
A
#
# COMPACT_ATOMS: atom_id res chain seq x y z
N MET A 1 -5.59 10.84 -8.96
CA MET A 1 -4.24 11.19 -8.49
C MET A 1 -4.42 12.21 -7.38
N LEU A 2 -3.60 12.14 -6.35
CA LEU A 2 -3.54 13.08 -5.22
C LEU A 2 -2.85 14.36 -5.69
N GLU A 3 -3.21 15.50 -5.13
CA GLU A 3 -2.52 16.77 -5.39
C GLU A 3 -1.09 16.74 -4.82
N ALA A 4 -0.19 17.56 -5.36
CA ALA A 4 1.21 17.60 -4.94
C ALA A 4 1.39 18.02 -3.46
N ASP A 5 0.43 18.77 -2.92
CA ASP A 5 0.37 19.27 -1.56
C ASP A 5 -0.52 18.40 -0.64
N TYR A 6 -0.95 17.21 -1.09
CA TYR A 6 -1.77 16.32 -0.29
C TYR A 6 -1.08 15.96 1.04
N GLN A 7 -1.80 16.17 2.13
CA GLN A 7 -1.39 15.79 3.48
C GLN A 7 -2.28 14.63 3.93
N GLY A 8 -1.65 13.55 4.40
CA GLY A 8 -2.38 12.37 4.80
C GLY A 8 -1.50 11.13 4.81
N TYR A 9 -2.17 9.98 4.75
CA TYR A 9 -1.52 8.70 4.92
C TYR A 9 -1.79 7.78 3.73
N VAL A 10 -0.73 7.07 3.34
CA VAL A 10 -0.80 6.02 2.33
C VAL A 10 -0.39 4.72 2.98
N LEU A 11 -1.10 3.63 2.73
CA LEU A 11 -0.74 2.29 3.13
C LEU A 11 -0.33 1.50 1.88
N SER A 12 0.90 0.99 1.83
CA SER A 12 1.30 -0.04 0.86
C SER A 12 1.21 -1.41 1.50
N PHE A 13 0.73 -2.41 0.76
CA PHE A 13 0.77 -3.81 1.18
C PHE A 13 1.19 -4.72 0.04
N ASP A 14 1.71 -5.88 0.38
CA ASP A 14 2.00 -6.98 -0.54
C ASP A 14 1.97 -8.32 0.23
N GLY A 15 1.85 -9.43 -0.49
CA GLY A 15 1.86 -10.77 0.08
C GLY A 15 2.46 -11.83 -0.85
N ALA A 16 3.18 -12.78 -0.26
CA ALA A 16 3.80 -13.88 -0.99
C ALA A 16 3.55 -15.21 -0.30
N ALA A 17 3.45 -16.28 -1.09
CA ALA A 17 3.36 -17.64 -0.57
C ALA A 17 4.16 -18.60 -1.44
N LYS A 18 4.82 -19.57 -0.80
CA LYS A 18 5.50 -20.70 -1.44
C LYS A 18 4.61 -21.93 -1.37
N THR A 19 3.97 -22.28 -2.49
CA THR A 19 3.06 -23.43 -2.59
C THR A 19 3.70 -24.74 -2.15
N SER A 20 5.00 -24.94 -2.38
CA SER A 20 5.74 -26.16 -2.01
C SER A 20 5.87 -26.38 -0.50
N THR A 21 5.95 -25.29 0.28
CA THR A 21 6.15 -25.35 1.74
C THR A 21 4.92 -24.95 2.53
N ARG A 22 3.89 -24.41 1.84
CA ARG A 22 2.71 -23.77 2.44
C ARG A 22 3.05 -22.64 3.42
N LEU A 23 4.24 -22.07 3.31
CA LEU A 23 4.64 -20.89 4.04
C LEU A 23 4.35 -19.66 3.20
N GLY A 24 3.89 -18.60 3.83
CA GLY A 24 3.73 -17.30 3.22
C GLY A 24 4.18 -16.18 4.13
N SER A 25 4.06 -14.97 3.64
CA SER A 25 4.33 -13.76 4.38
C SER A 25 3.54 -12.61 3.77
N CYS A 26 3.40 -11.54 4.53
CA CYS A 26 2.91 -10.29 4.01
C CYS A 26 3.67 -9.12 4.62
N GLY A 27 3.82 -8.05 3.84
CA GLY A 27 4.43 -6.80 4.25
C GLY A 27 3.42 -5.65 4.16
N CYS A 28 3.52 -4.71 5.09
CA CYS A 28 2.77 -3.46 5.01
C CYS A 28 3.61 -2.26 5.47
N ILE A 29 3.42 -1.12 4.81
CA ILE A 29 4.13 0.13 5.06
C ILE A 29 3.13 1.26 5.14
N LEU A 30 3.17 2.01 6.23
CA LEU A 30 2.40 3.22 6.44
C LEU A 30 3.28 4.43 6.17
N TRP A 31 2.92 5.18 5.13
CA TRP A 31 3.60 6.39 4.70
C TRP A 31 2.84 7.61 5.20
N LYS A 32 3.59 8.63 5.65
CA LYS A 32 3.07 9.96 5.97
C LYS A 32 3.50 10.96 4.90
N LEU A 33 2.53 11.69 4.38
CA LEU A 33 2.71 12.75 3.39
C LEU A 33 2.51 14.14 4.03
N PRO A 34 3.17 15.19 3.49
CA PRO A 34 4.11 15.16 2.37
C PRO A 34 5.47 14.53 2.74
N GLY A 35 6.30 14.22 1.73
CA GLY A 35 7.66 13.73 1.93
C GLY A 35 7.84 12.21 2.02
N TRP A 36 6.74 11.43 1.96
CA TRP A 36 6.79 9.96 1.92
C TRP A 36 7.64 9.34 3.05
N SER A 37 7.52 9.91 4.25
CA SER A 37 8.17 9.37 5.45
C SER A 37 7.52 8.07 5.87
N VAL A 38 8.33 7.07 6.23
CA VAL A 38 7.81 5.81 6.79
C VAL A 38 7.42 6.08 8.23
N LEU A 39 6.12 6.00 8.53
CA LEU A 39 5.60 6.06 9.90
C LEU A 39 5.79 4.71 10.59
N GLU A 40 5.48 3.63 9.87
CA GLU A 40 5.70 2.27 10.34
C GLU A 40 5.77 1.28 9.17
N ALA A 41 6.62 0.26 9.30
CA ALA A 41 6.80 -0.80 8.32
C ALA A 41 6.92 -2.15 9.06
N ARG A 42 6.03 -3.11 8.74
CA ARG A 42 5.96 -4.42 9.41
C ARG A 42 5.89 -5.56 8.41
N GLY A 43 6.47 -6.69 8.80
CA GLY A 43 6.41 -7.96 8.10
C GLY A 43 5.84 -9.06 8.99
N PHE A 44 4.96 -9.89 8.45
CA PHE A 44 4.33 -10.99 9.20
C PHE A 44 4.44 -12.33 8.46
N PRO A 45 4.90 -13.41 9.12
CA PRO A 45 4.92 -14.74 8.55
C PRO A 45 3.51 -15.34 8.61
N LEU A 46 3.20 -16.17 7.62
CA LEU A 46 1.91 -16.82 7.46
C LEU A 46 2.13 -18.31 7.21
N LYS A 47 1.17 -19.13 7.63
CA LYS A 47 1.17 -20.59 7.44
C LYS A 47 -0.12 -21.02 6.78
N ASP A 48 -0.03 -22.02 5.92
CA ASP A 48 -1.16 -22.61 5.20
C ASP A 48 -1.99 -21.59 4.41
N VAL A 49 -1.29 -20.63 3.79
CA VAL A 49 -1.90 -19.56 2.98
C VAL A 49 -1.56 -19.71 1.50
N THR A 50 -2.49 -19.29 0.64
CA THR A 50 -2.19 -19.02 -0.77
C THR A 50 -1.59 -17.63 -0.95
N VAL A 51 -1.16 -17.30 -2.17
CA VAL A 51 -0.72 -15.94 -2.51
C VAL A 51 -1.86 -14.94 -2.26
N ASN A 52 -3.07 -15.23 -2.74
CA ASN A 52 -4.22 -14.34 -2.53
C ASN A 52 -4.57 -14.18 -1.04
N ASP A 53 -4.45 -15.24 -0.23
CA ASP A 53 -4.64 -15.13 1.22
C ASP A 53 -3.58 -14.21 1.84
N SER A 54 -2.33 -14.30 1.38
CA SER A 54 -1.20 -13.50 1.88
C SER A 54 -1.37 -12.02 1.54
N GLU A 55 -1.83 -11.71 0.33
CA GLU A 55 -2.15 -10.35 -0.11
C GLU A 55 -3.24 -9.72 0.76
N TYR A 56 -4.31 -10.47 1.03
CA TYR A 56 -5.38 -10.05 1.93
C TYR A 56 -4.91 -9.87 3.38
N CYS A 57 -4.01 -10.74 3.85
CA CYS A 57 -3.39 -10.57 5.16
C CYS A 57 -2.60 -9.25 5.22
N GLY A 58 -1.80 -8.94 4.20
CA GLY A 58 -1.06 -7.67 4.11
C GLY A 58 -1.99 -6.47 4.19
N LEU A 59 -3.08 -6.50 3.42
CA LEU A 59 -4.13 -5.48 3.46
C LEU A 59 -4.73 -5.32 4.86
N ASN A 60 -5.21 -6.41 5.48
CA ASN A 60 -5.89 -6.36 6.77
C ASN A 60 -4.96 -5.96 7.92
N TYR A 61 -3.73 -6.46 7.95
CA TYR A 61 -2.73 -6.04 8.94
C TYR A 61 -2.37 -4.56 8.76
N GLY A 62 -2.21 -4.10 7.52
CA GLY A 62 -1.96 -2.68 7.24
C GLY A 62 -3.09 -1.76 7.72
N LEU A 63 -4.36 -2.17 7.54
CA LEU A 63 -5.51 -1.40 8.05
C LEU A 63 -5.54 -1.35 9.57
N ARG A 64 -5.27 -2.48 10.24
CA ARG A 64 -5.16 -2.53 11.71
C ARG A 64 -4.05 -1.61 12.21
N MET A 65 -2.89 -1.66 11.57
CA MET A 65 -1.76 -0.78 11.87
C MET A 65 -2.15 0.70 11.69
N ALA A 66 -2.85 1.08 10.63
CA ALA A 66 -3.32 2.46 10.48
C ALA A 66 -4.30 2.88 11.60
N LEU A 67 -5.21 1.99 12.01
CA LEU A 67 -6.13 2.24 13.12
C LEU A 67 -5.41 2.35 14.48
N GLU A 68 -4.34 1.58 14.70
CA GLU A 68 -3.46 1.68 15.89
C GLU A 68 -2.84 3.09 16.01
N HIS A 69 -2.54 3.73 14.87
CA HIS A 69 -2.09 5.13 14.80
C HIS A 69 -3.22 6.17 14.84
N GLY A 70 -4.48 5.75 15.00
CA GLY A 70 -5.64 6.64 15.01
C GLY A 70 -5.98 7.23 13.65
N ILE A 71 -5.48 6.67 12.55
CA ILE A 71 -5.71 7.17 11.20
C ILE A 71 -7.07 6.68 10.70
N GLN A 72 -7.93 7.61 10.31
CA GLN A 72 -9.28 7.34 9.81
C GLN A 72 -9.48 7.75 8.34
N GLU A 73 -8.49 8.43 7.74
CA GLU A 73 -8.46 8.78 6.33
C GLU A 73 -7.21 8.18 5.70
N LEU A 74 -7.39 7.24 4.76
CA LEU A 74 -6.30 6.43 4.25
C LEU A 74 -6.44 6.10 2.76
N VAL A 75 -5.32 6.22 2.04
CA VAL A 75 -5.19 5.71 0.67
C VAL A 75 -4.41 4.39 0.73
N VAL A 76 -5.00 3.30 0.27
CA VAL A 76 -4.37 1.99 0.26
C VAL A 76 -3.92 1.65 -1.16
N VAL A 77 -2.69 1.17 -1.28
CA VAL A 77 -2.09 0.70 -2.53
C VAL A 77 -1.59 -0.73 -2.40
N GLY A 78 -1.77 -1.50 -3.47
CA GLY A 78 -1.21 -2.84 -3.63
C GLY A 78 -1.22 -3.25 -5.10
N ASP A 79 -0.41 -4.24 -5.45
CA ASP A 79 -0.32 -4.81 -6.80
C ASP A 79 -1.20 -6.05 -7.00
N SER A 80 -1.84 -6.56 -5.95
CA SER A 80 -2.86 -7.60 -6.08
C SER A 80 -4.15 -7.05 -6.67
N ARG A 81 -4.32 -7.22 -7.98
CA ARG A 81 -5.56 -6.87 -8.68
C ARG A 81 -6.78 -7.59 -8.10
N ILE A 82 -6.65 -8.85 -7.70
CA ILE A 82 -7.77 -9.62 -7.13
C ILE A 82 -8.20 -9.01 -5.80
N ALA A 83 -7.26 -8.80 -4.87
CA ALA A 83 -7.57 -8.27 -3.54
C ALA A 83 -8.17 -6.86 -3.63
N ILE A 84 -7.58 -5.97 -4.44
CA ILE A 84 -8.09 -4.60 -4.63
C ILE A 84 -9.49 -4.62 -5.26
N GLN A 85 -9.71 -5.38 -6.34
CA GLN A 85 -11.00 -5.36 -7.03
C GLN A 85 -12.12 -6.01 -6.22
N GLN A 86 -11.83 -7.07 -5.47
CA GLN A 86 -12.80 -7.69 -4.55
C GLN A 86 -13.13 -6.75 -3.39
N ALA A 87 -12.13 -6.12 -2.77
CA ALA A 87 -12.33 -5.12 -1.71
C ALA A 87 -13.06 -3.85 -2.19
N GLN A 88 -12.97 -3.52 -3.48
CA GLN A 88 -13.78 -2.49 -4.11
C GLN A 88 -15.20 -2.94 -4.47
N GLY A 89 -15.51 -4.24 -4.39
CA GLY A 89 -16.78 -4.82 -4.84
C GLY A 89 -16.94 -4.90 -6.36
N LEU A 90 -15.85 -4.77 -7.12
CA LEU A 90 -15.87 -4.80 -8.60
C LEU A 90 -15.94 -6.22 -9.17
N ILE A 91 -15.45 -7.21 -8.42
CA ILE A 91 -15.52 -8.63 -8.79
C ILE A 91 -15.98 -9.46 -7.59
N ASN A 92 -16.59 -10.61 -7.88
CA ASN A 92 -17.07 -11.52 -6.86
C ASN A 92 -15.92 -12.25 -6.15
N CYS A 93 -16.11 -12.50 -4.86
CA CYS A 93 -15.23 -13.34 -4.06
C CYS A 93 -15.92 -14.68 -3.76
N ASN A 94 -15.58 -15.72 -4.53
CA ASN A 94 -16.25 -17.03 -4.44
C ASN A 94 -15.51 -18.03 -3.55
N GLN A 95 -14.23 -17.80 -3.25
CA GLN A 95 -13.44 -18.72 -2.43
C GLN A 95 -13.73 -18.50 -0.94
N PRO A 96 -14.14 -19.53 -0.16
CA PRO A 96 -14.53 -19.36 1.23
C PRO A 96 -13.46 -18.74 2.14
N ASN A 97 -12.18 -19.02 1.89
CA ASN A 97 -11.07 -18.41 2.65
C ASN A 97 -10.96 -16.91 2.39
N LEU A 98 -11.04 -16.51 1.11
CA LEU A 98 -11.00 -15.10 0.72
C LEU A 98 -12.26 -14.35 1.17
N GLN A 99 -13.42 -15.00 1.21
CA GLN A 99 -14.65 -14.40 1.76
C GLN A 99 -14.47 -14.04 3.25
N ARG A 100 -13.79 -14.89 4.03
CA ARG A 100 -13.47 -14.58 5.43
C ARG A 100 -12.53 -13.38 5.54
N ARG A 101 -11.52 -13.29 4.67
CA ARG A 101 -10.59 -12.15 4.62
C ARG A 101 -11.28 -10.86 4.18
N LEU A 102 -12.18 -10.95 3.20
CA LEU A 102 -12.98 -9.83 2.73
C LEU A 102 -13.96 -9.34 3.82
N ALA A 103 -14.60 -10.26 4.55
CA ALA A 103 -15.47 -9.88 5.67
C ALA A 103 -14.70 -9.14 6.77
N GLU A 104 -13.45 -9.57 7.06
CA GLU A 104 -12.55 -8.85 7.96
C GLU A 104 -12.21 -7.45 7.42
N PHE A 105 -11.86 -7.35 6.13
CA PHE A 105 -11.62 -6.06 5.47
C PHE A 105 -12.83 -5.13 5.61
N GLU A 106 -14.04 -5.61 5.30
CA GLU A 106 -15.25 -4.80 5.39
C GLU A 106 -15.53 -4.35 6.83
N SER A 107 -15.29 -5.21 7.82
CA SER A 107 -15.39 -4.83 9.23
C SER A 107 -14.38 -3.72 9.59
N LEU A 108 -13.13 -3.80 9.12
CA LEU A 108 -12.12 -2.77 9.35
C LEU A 108 -12.47 -1.47 8.61
N ARG A 109 -12.96 -1.57 7.38
CA ARG A 109 -13.34 -0.45 6.52
C ARG A 109 -14.36 0.48 7.18
N THR A 110 -15.33 -0.07 7.92
CA THR A 110 -16.35 0.74 8.62
C THR A 110 -15.78 1.68 9.70
N LYS A 111 -14.53 1.47 10.13
CA LYS A 111 -13.84 2.31 11.11
C LYS A 111 -13.09 3.49 10.49
N PHE A 112 -13.00 3.54 9.16
CA PHE A 112 -12.39 4.66 8.43
C PHE A 112 -13.48 5.63 7.96
N GLN A 113 -13.22 6.93 8.11
CA GLN A 113 -14.05 7.98 7.52
C GLN A 113 -13.91 7.97 5.99
N THR A 114 -12.67 7.86 5.51
CA THR A 114 -12.37 7.75 4.08
C THR A 114 -11.33 6.66 3.85
N LEU A 115 -11.66 5.69 2.99
CA LEU A 115 -10.73 4.65 2.57
C LEU A 115 -10.73 4.55 1.04
N LYS A 116 -9.59 4.84 0.41
CA LYS A 116 -9.44 4.78 -1.04
C LYS A 116 -8.50 3.65 -1.45
N LEU A 117 -9.02 2.68 -2.18
CA LEU A 117 -8.22 1.57 -2.71
C LEU A 117 -7.69 1.89 -4.11
N VAL A 118 -6.39 1.69 -4.35
CA VAL A 118 -5.74 1.95 -5.64
C VAL A 118 -4.83 0.78 -6.00
N HIS A 119 -5.11 0.15 -7.14
CA HIS A 119 -4.21 -0.84 -7.71
C HIS A 119 -3.03 -0.15 -8.42
N VAL A 120 -1.82 -0.61 -8.14
CA VAL A 120 -0.58 -0.21 -8.84
C VAL A 120 0.08 -1.43 -9.46
N LYS A 121 0.99 -1.25 -10.42
CA LYS A 121 1.82 -2.36 -10.89
C LYS A 121 2.90 -2.70 -9.86
N ARG A 122 3.36 -3.96 -9.85
CA ARG A 122 4.43 -4.44 -8.95
C ARG A 122 5.70 -3.59 -8.97
N GLU A 123 6.06 -3.06 -10.15
CA GLU A 123 7.21 -2.16 -10.30
C GLU A 123 7.13 -0.88 -9.44
N PHE A 124 5.94 -0.48 -9.01
CA PHE A 124 5.73 0.66 -8.12
C PHE A 124 5.68 0.28 -6.63
N ASN A 125 5.38 -0.99 -6.32
CA ASN A 125 5.15 -1.48 -4.96
C ASN A 125 6.38 -2.22 -4.37
N GLN A 126 7.57 -1.96 -4.90
CA GLN A 126 8.79 -2.72 -4.56
C GLN A 126 9.14 -2.67 -3.07
N ALA A 127 8.81 -1.58 -2.36
CA ALA A 127 9.06 -1.48 -0.93
C ALA A 127 8.25 -2.53 -0.13
N ALA A 128 6.98 -2.75 -0.47
CA ALA A 128 6.17 -3.77 0.19
C ALA A 128 6.63 -5.18 -0.19
N ASP A 129 6.97 -5.41 -1.47
CA ASP A 129 7.55 -6.66 -1.97
C ASP A 129 8.87 -7.03 -1.27
N TYR A 130 9.72 -6.04 -1.00
CA TYR A 130 10.93 -6.20 -0.22
C TYR A 130 10.63 -6.71 1.19
N LEU A 131 9.68 -6.09 1.90
CA LEU A 131 9.29 -6.54 3.24
C LEU A 131 8.72 -7.96 3.21
N THR A 132 7.83 -8.25 2.28
CA THR A 132 7.23 -9.58 2.11
C THR A 132 8.33 -10.62 1.91
N SER A 133 9.27 -10.36 1.00
CA SER A 133 10.37 -11.27 0.66
C SER A 133 11.32 -11.49 1.84
N LYS A 134 11.72 -10.43 2.53
CA LYS A 134 12.57 -10.50 3.72
C LYS A 134 11.88 -11.26 4.86
N THR A 135 10.59 -10.99 5.10
CA THR A 135 9.78 -11.72 6.09
C THR A 135 9.70 -13.21 5.79
N LEU A 136 9.53 -13.58 4.51
CA LEU A 136 9.47 -14.98 4.10
C LEU A 136 10.79 -15.72 4.37
N ALA A 137 11.91 -15.01 4.28
CA ALA A 137 13.23 -15.55 4.60
C ALA A 137 13.48 -15.65 6.11
N LEU A 138 13.05 -14.64 6.88
CA LEU A 138 13.20 -14.62 8.35
C LEU A 138 12.28 -15.65 9.03
N GLY A 139 11.04 -15.79 8.55
CA GLY A 139 10.05 -16.71 9.12
C GLY A 139 9.41 -16.23 10.43
N GLU A 140 9.71 -15.01 10.87
CA GLU A 140 9.15 -14.38 12.07
C GLU A 140 8.58 -13.00 11.79
N ALA A 141 7.72 -12.51 12.69
CA ALA A 141 7.15 -11.18 12.58
C ALA A 141 8.17 -10.14 13.03
N TRP A 142 8.27 -9.03 12.30
CA TRP A 142 9.27 -8.01 12.58
C TRP A 142 8.79 -6.63 12.14
N GLN A 143 9.45 -5.62 12.69
CA GLN A 143 9.25 -4.22 12.36
C GLN A 143 10.58 -3.64 11.93
N VAL A 144 10.57 -2.80 10.90
CA VAL A 144 11.77 -2.08 10.47
C VAL A 144 12.10 -1.01 11.50
N GLN A 145 13.27 -1.12 12.13
CA GLN A 145 13.79 -0.13 13.08
C GLN A 145 15.10 0.51 12.59
N ASP A 146 15.81 -0.16 11.68
CA ASP A 146 17.07 0.31 11.13
C ASP A 146 16.85 1.50 10.18
N ALA A 147 17.60 2.58 10.39
CA ALA A 147 17.43 3.83 9.65
C ALA A 147 17.84 3.70 8.17
N ASP A 148 18.86 2.88 7.87
CA ASP A 148 19.29 2.63 6.50
C ASP A 148 18.23 1.82 5.76
N GLU A 149 17.59 0.85 6.44
CA GLU A 149 16.49 0.08 5.89
C GLU A 149 15.22 0.93 5.65
N LEU A 150 14.87 1.83 6.57
CA LEU A 150 13.79 2.80 6.36
C LEU A 150 14.07 3.69 5.15
N THR A 151 15.30 4.16 5.00
CA THR A 151 15.74 4.95 3.84
C THR A 151 15.66 4.12 2.56
N HIS A 152 16.07 2.85 2.62
CA HIS A 152 15.97 1.93 1.48
C HIS A 152 14.51 1.78 1.02
N LEU A 153 13.55 1.59 1.94
CA LEU A 153 12.13 1.50 1.59
C LEU A 153 11.64 2.74 0.83
N GLN A 154 12.05 3.93 1.25
CA GLN A 154 11.67 5.17 0.56
C GLN A 154 12.25 5.24 -0.86
N LEU A 155 13.50 4.80 -1.04
CA LEU A 155 14.19 4.83 -2.33
C LEU A 155 13.61 3.85 -3.33
N VAL A 156 13.24 2.64 -2.90
CA VAL A 156 12.68 1.62 -3.80
C VAL A 156 11.19 1.81 -4.04
N SER A 157 10.49 2.57 -3.19
CA SER A 157 9.07 2.89 -3.40
C SER A 157 8.89 3.87 -4.55
N ARG A 158 8.15 3.44 -5.57
CA ARG A 158 7.77 4.30 -6.72
C ARG A 158 6.27 4.56 -6.77
N VAL A 159 5.55 4.27 -5.68
CA VAL A 159 4.10 4.53 -5.53
C VAL A 159 3.76 6.00 -5.82
N GLN A 160 4.63 6.92 -5.39
CA GLN A 160 4.47 8.35 -5.58
C GLN A 160 4.31 8.76 -7.05
N GLU A 161 5.02 8.10 -7.97
CA GLU A 161 4.94 8.39 -9.42
C GLU A 161 3.54 8.10 -9.98
N LYS A 162 2.82 7.17 -9.35
CA LYS A 162 1.47 6.78 -9.77
C LYS A 162 0.38 7.55 -9.02
N LEU A 163 0.59 7.81 -7.74
CA LEU A 163 -0.42 8.44 -6.90
C LEU A 163 -0.45 9.95 -7.04
N MET A 164 0.68 10.62 -7.15
CA MET A 164 0.77 12.09 -7.11
C MET A 164 0.60 12.69 -8.51
N LYS A 165 -0.15 13.78 -8.63
CA LYS A 165 -0.13 14.59 -9.86
C LYS A 165 1.27 15.16 -10.08
N PRO A 166 1.76 15.23 -11.34
CA PRO A 166 2.97 15.97 -11.65
C PRO A 166 2.81 17.41 -11.17
N PHE A 167 3.80 17.92 -10.46
CA PHE A 167 3.82 19.32 -10.07
C PHE A 167 3.90 20.17 -11.36
N GLN A 168 2.80 20.77 -11.75
CA GLN A 168 2.78 21.74 -12.84
C GLN A 168 3.23 23.08 -12.27
N LEU A 169 4.51 23.41 -12.42
CA LEU A 169 4.97 24.77 -12.24
C LEU A 169 4.19 25.63 -13.25
N GLY A 170 3.42 26.61 -12.75
CA GLY A 170 2.55 27.44 -13.57
C GLY A 170 3.29 27.96 -14.79
N ARG A 171 2.72 27.75 -15.98
CA ARG A 171 3.18 28.47 -17.18
C ARG A 171 3.04 29.95 -16.91
N GLU A 172 4.14 30.63 -16.67
CA GLU A 172 4.20 32.08 -16.83
C GLU A 172 3.79 32.39 -18.26
N SER A 173 2.55 32.84 -18.41
CA SER A 173 2.03 33.36 -19.67
C SER A 173 2.57 34.79 -19.79
N SER A 174 3.85 34.92 -20.15
CA SER A 174 4.42 36.21 -20.52
C SER A 174 3.70 36.71 -21.77
N GLY A 175 2.67 37.52 -21.56
CA GLY A 175 1.97 38.24 -22.61
C GLY A 175 2.90 39.25 -23.25
N ILE A 176 3.37 38.94 -24.46
CA ILE A 176 3.94 39.95 -25.35
C ILE A 176 2.82 40.36 -26.31
N ARG A 177 2.08 41.41 -25.93
CA ARG A 177 1.30 42.20 -26.89
C ARG A 177 2.28 42.93 -27.80
N SER A 178 2.51 42.40 -28.99
CA SER A 178 3.17 43.13 -30.07
C SER A 178 2.17 44.13 -30.66
N THR A 179 2.22 45.37 -30.19
CA THR A 179 1.61 46.52 -30.86
C THR A 179 2.34 46.73 -32.19
N ARG A 180 1.65 46.58 -33.32
CA ARG A 180 2.11 47.13 -34.60
C ARG A 180 1.34 48.42 -34.86
N LEU A 181 2.10 49.50 -35.03
CA LEU A 181 1.72 50.74 -35.70
C LEU A 181 1.52 50.48 -37.20
#